data_AF-A0A8H4AC15-F1
#
_entry.id   AF-A0A8H4AC15-F1
#
_cell.length_a   1.000
_cell.length_b   1.000
_cell.length_c   1.000
_cell.angle_alpha   90.00
_cell.angle_beta   90.00
_cell.angle_gamma   90.00
#
_symmetry.space_group_name_H-M   'P 1'
#
loop_
_entity.id
_entity.type
_entity.pdbx_description
1 polymer ?
#
loop_
_entity_poly.entity_id
_entity_poly.type
_entity_poly.pdbx_seq_one_letter_code
_entity_poly.pdbx_strand_id
1 'polypeptide(L)'
;MAVIQNVTLGISIGALTSHLSLDATYINGLVGVTLGNLIHVTVTIFSCVVVSLIVACEDTDNIRTVAALTCENNLWKRYHDLLDEPMRQGFKNAFLVSIPFAFANYIVFLVTVLVFWYGSKLFMNNEYDLKKMYTVYVAIIIGSNLKGLFFAYAPDIANAAFASNSIMSLLERVPKIDTWRQDVLQSLNLEVKSGQYAALVGPSGCGKSTIMSLIERFYQMMNGTITIDEMIVA
;
A
#
# COMPACT_ATOMS: atom_id res chain seq x y z
N MET A 1 -59.66 -13.56 -9.63
CA MET A 1 -58.62 -13.50 -10.67
C MET A 1 -57.65 -12.31 -10.52
N ALA A 2 -58.06 -11.18 -9.93
CA ALA A 2 -57.20 -10.00 -9.75
C ALA A 2 -56.04 -10.13 -8.73
N VAL A 3 -56.15 -11.00 -7.73
CA VAL A 3 -55.12 -11.16 -6.67
C VAL A 3 -53.86 -11.87 -7.19
N ILE A 4 -53.99 -12.83 -8.11
CA ILE A 4 -52.86 -13.56 -8.69
C ILE A 4 -52.07 -12.68 -9.68
N GLN A 5 -52.76 -11.76 -10.36
CA GLN A 5 -52.14 -10.82 -11.31
C GLN A 5 -51.28 -9.76 -10.59
N ASN A 6 -51.72 -9.28 -9.42
CA ASN A 6 -50.95 -8.34 -8.59
C ASN A 6 -49.70 -8.97 -7.95
N VAL A 7 -49.75 -10.24 -7.55
CA VAL A 7 -48.56 -10.96 -7.04
C VAL A 7 -47.54 -11.19 -8.15
N THR A 8 -47.99 -11.50 -9.37
CA THR A 8 -47.09 -11.69 -10.53
C THR A 8 -46.45 -10.36 -10.97
N LEU A 9 -47.19 -9.25 -10.92
CA LEU A 9 -46.66 -7.89 -11.16
C LEU A 9 -45.64 -7.46 -10.09
N GLY A 10 -45.87 -7.76 -8.82
CA GLY A 10 -44.93 -7.47 -7.73
C GLY A 10 -43.60 -8.25 -7.84
N ILE A 11 -43.65 -9.52 -8.27
CA ILE A 11 -42.44 -10.32 -8.56
C ILE A 11 -41.70 -9.77 -9.78
N SER A 12 -42.42 -9.30 -10.79
CA SER A 12 -41.80 -8.75 -12.01
C SER A 12 -41.19 -7.35 -11.80
N ILE A 13 -41.79 -6.51 -10.94
CA ILE A 13 -41.24 -5.20 -10.56
C ILE A 13 -40.05 -5.38 -9.60
N GLY A 14 -40.12 -6.32 -8.65
CA GLY A 14 -38.99 -6.70 -7.79
C GLY A 14 -37.82 -7.31 -8.58
N ALA A 15 -38.12 -8.13 -9.59
CA ALA A 15 -37.11 -8.63 -10.53
C ALA A 15 -36.49 -7.48 -11.34
N LEU A 16 -37.29 -6.53 -11.85
CA LEU A 16 -36.80 -5.40 -12.62
C LEU A 16 -35.98 -4.41 -11.78
N THR A 17 -36.36 -4.13 -10.53
CA THR A 17 -35.57 -3.30 -9.61
C THR A 17 -34.32 -4.01 -9.14
N SER A 18 -34.35 -5.34 -8.97
CA SER A 18 -33.16 -6.15 -8.72
C SER A 18 -32.23 -6.22 -9.94
N HIS A 19 -32.77 -6.22 -11.16
CA HIS A 19 -32.00 -6.15 -12.40
C HIS A 19 -31.36 -4.77 -12.58
N LEU A 20 -32.09 -3.68 -12.36
CA LEU A 20 -31.51 -2.33 -12.38
C LEU A 20 -30.47 -2.10 -11.28
N SER A 21 -30.67 -2.67 -10.08
CA SER A 21 -29.68 -2.55 -9.00
C SER A 21 -28.47 -3.46 -9.23
N LEU A 22 -28.65 -4.64 -9.84
CA LEU A 22 -27.56 -5.49 -10.32
C LEU A 22 -26.79 -4.79 -11.44
N ASP A 23 -27.47 -4.16 -12.41
CA ASP A 23 -26.82 -3.42 -13.51
C ASP A 23 -26.10 -2.17 -12.98
N ALA A 24 -26.67 -1.45 -12.02
CA ALA A 24 -26.01 -0.31 -11.37
C ALA A 24 -24.81 -0.75 -10.52
N THR A 25 -24.92 -1.86 -9.79
CA THR A 25 -23.81 -2.44 -8.99
C THR A 25 -22.73 -3.02 -9.90
N TYR A 26 -23.12 -3.55 -11.06
CA TYR A 26 -22.24 -4.07 -12.11
C TYR A 26 -21.47 -2.96 -12.80
N ILE A 27 -22.13 -1.85 -13.14
CA ILE A 27 -21.47 -0.65 -13.64
C ILE A 27 -20.49 -0.14 -12.58
N ASN A 28 -20.88 -0.08 -11.31
CA ASN A 28 -19.99 0.33 -10.21
C ASN A 28 -18.83 -0.64 -9.96
N GLY A 29 -19.00 -1.96 -10.16
CA GLY A 29 -17.95 -2.97 -9.97
C GLY A 29 -16.97 -3.06 -11.15
N LEU A 30 -17.47 -2.98 -12.39
CA LEU A 30 -16.64 -2.92 -13.60
C LEU A 30 -15.89 -1.59 -13.69
N VAL A 31 -16.55 -0.49 -13.35
CA VAL A 31 -15.90 0.80 -13.13
C VAL A 31 -14.89 0.63 -11.99
N GLY A 32 -15.22 0.03 -10.85
CA GLY A 32 -14.30 -0.12 -9.72
C GLY A 32 -12.98 -0.83 -10.04
N VAL A 33 -12.98 -1.83 -10.92
CA VAL A 33 -11.78 -2.61 -11.26
C VAL A 33 -10.98 -1.97 -12.38
N THR A 34 -11.68 -1.44 -13.39
CA THR A 34 -11.03 -0.71 -14.49
C THR A 34 -10.47 0.62 -13.99
N LEU A 35 -11.23 1.31 -13.13
CA LEU A 35 -10.82 2.49 -12.39
C LEU A 35 -9.76 2.12 -11.35
N GLY A 36 -9.85 0.97 -10.69
CA GLY A 36 -8.81 0.48 -9.75
C GLY A 36 -7.46 0.27 -10.42
N ASN A 37 -7.44 -0.36 -11.59
CA ASN A 37 -6.22 -0.49 -12.39
C ASN A 37 -5.73 0.86 -12.93
N LEU A 38 -6.64 1.73 -13.38
CA LEU A 38 -6.30 3.08 -13.82
C LEU A 38 -5.74 3.91 -12.66
N ILE A 39 -6.32 3.82 -11.48
CA ILE A 39 -5.87 4.45 -10.24
C ILE A 39 -4.51 3.88 -9.88
N HIS A 40 -4.29 2.56 -9.92
CA HIS A 40 -3.01 1.97 -9.58
C HIS A 40 -1.90 2.42 -10.55
N VAL A 41 -2.17 2.46 -11.86
CA VAL A 41 -1.24 2.99 -12.86
C VAL A 41 -0.98 4.48 -12.64
N THR A 42 -2.04 5.27 -12.40
CA THR A 42 -1.92 6.72 -12.18
C THR A 42 -1.17 7.03 -10.88
N VAL A 43 -1.44 6.29 -9.79
CA VAL A 43 -0.76 6.39 -8.49
C VAL A 43 0.70 5.97 -8.61
N THR A 44 1.00 4.92 -9.38
CA THR A 44 2.40 4.51 -9.63
C THR A 44 3.16 5.59 -10.39
N ILE A 45 2.57 6.14 -11.46
CA ILE A 45 3.17 7.25 -12.23
C ILE A 45 3.33 8.48 -11.33
N PHE A 46 2.32 8.83 -10.56
CA PHE A 46 2.34 9.99 -9.66
C PHE A 46 3.39 9.84 -8.55
N SER A 47 3.50 8.66 -7.94
CA SER A 47 4.52 8.35 -6.93
C SER A 47 5.94 8.53 -7.49
N CYS A 48 6.20 8.05 -8.71
CA CYS A 48 7.49 8.23 -9.37
C CYS A 48 7.81 9.72 -9.67
N VAL A 49 6.82 10.50 -10.08
CA VAL A 49 6.97 11.96 -10.30
C VAL A 49 7.32 12.66 -8.99
N VAL A 50 6.65 12.31 -7.89
CA VAL A 50 6.92 12.90 -6.56
C VAL A 50 8.35 12.58 -6.09
N VAL A 51 8.82 11.33 -6.23
CA VAL A 51 10.20 10.96 -5.87
C VAL A 51 11.23 11.75 -6.68
N SER A 52 10.99 11.91 -7.98
CA SER A 52 11.87 12.69 -8.85
C SER A 52 11.91 14.17 -8.44
N LEU A 53 10.77 14.72 -8.02
CA LEU A 53 10.66 16.09 -7.54
C LEU A 53 11.39 16.31 -6.21
N ILE A 54 11.33 15.35 -5.28
CA ILE A 54 12.02 15.42 -3.99
C ILE A 54 13.54 15.49 -4.20
N VAL A 55 14.09 14.65 -5.07
CA VAL A 55 15.52 14.68 -5.39
C VAL A 55 15.91 16.02 -6.02
N ALA A 56 15.10 16.55 -6.95
CA ALA A 56 15.34 17.87 -7.53
C ALA A 56 15.33 18.99 -6.47
N CYS A 57 14.42 18.92 -5.48
CA CYS A 57 14.37 19.87 -4.39
C CYS A 57 15.61 19.81 -3.48
N GLU A 58 16.07 18.60 -3.12
CA GLU A 58 17.29 18.39 -2.33
C GLU A 58 18.52 19.02 -3.02
N ASP A 59 18.59 18.88 -4.34
CA ASP A 59 19.66 19.46 -5.14
C ASP A 59 19.57 21.00 -5.23
N THR A 60 18.35 21.56 -5.29
CA THR A 60 18.15 23.02 -5.24
C THR A 60 18.48 23.64 -3.88
N ASP A 61 18.23 22.92 -2.78
CA ASP A 61 18.58 23.38 -1.44
C ASP A 61 20.11 23.46 -1.26
N ASN A 62 20.86 22.61 -1.97
CA ASN A 62 22.32 22.59 -1.98
C ASN A 62 22.97 23.25 -3.22
N ILE A 63 22.24 24.12 -3.94
CA ILE A 63 22.71 24.73 -5.20
C ILE A 63 24.06 25.46 -5.04
N ARG A 64 24.32 26.08 -3.87
CA ARG A 64 25.59 26.75 -3.57
C ARG A 64 26.76 25.76 -3.50
N THR A 65 26.51 24.56 -2.97
CA THR A 65 27.51 23.50 -2.85
C THR A 65 27.78 22.86 -4.22
N VAL A 66 26.74 22.67 -5.04
CA VAL A 66 26.85 22.14 -6.40
C VAL A 66 27.64 23.10 -7.31
N ALA A 67 27.35 24.39 -7.22
CA ALA A 67 28.08 25.43 -7.95
C ALA A 67 29.55 25.53 -7.48
N ALA A 68 29.79 25.45 -6.17
CA ALA A 68 31.14 25.47 -5.60
C ALA A 68 32.00 24.27 -6.04
N LEU A 69 31.40 23.10 -6.21
CA LEU A 69 32.07 21.88 -6.67
C LEU A 69 32.04 21.71 -8.19
N THR A 70 31.43 22.64 -8.93
CA THR A 70 31.28 22.59 -10.41
C THR A 70 30.69 21.25 -10.88
N CYS A 71 29.79 20.65 -10.09
CA CYS A 71 29.29 19.29 -10.28
C CYS A 71 27.98 19.22 -11.11
N GLU A 72 27.60 20.31 -11.79
CA GLU A 72 26.32 20.46 -12.51
C GLU A 72 26.08 19.35 -13.54
N ASN A 73 27.11 18.96 -14.30
CA ASN A 73 27.00 17.89 -15.30
C ASN A 73 26.73 16.51 -14.67
N ASN A 74 27.28 16.27 -13.48
CA ASN A 74 27.08 15.00 -12.77
C ASN A 74 25.66 14.93 -12.20
N LEU A 75 25.14 16.06 -11.74
CA LEU A 75 23.76 16.22 -11.29
C LEU A 75 22.76 16.01 -12.43
N TRP A 76 22.99 16.64 -13.58
CA TRP A 76 22.14 16.52 -14.75
C TRP A 76 22.02 15.06 -15.21
N LYS A 77 23.14 14.32 -15.24
CA LYS A 77 23.14 12.89 -15.54
C LYS A 77 22.35 12.08 -14.52
N ARG A 78 22.59 12.31 -13.22
CA ARG A 78 21.87 11.61 -12.15
C ARG A 78 20.36 11.86 -12.22
N TYR A 79 19.94 13.10 -12.48
CA TYR A 79 18.54 13.46 -12.66
C TYR A 79 17.91 12.80 -13.90
N HIS A 80 18.65 12.77 -15.02
CA HIS A 80 18.21 12.09 -16.24
C HIS A 80 18.04 10.58 -16.03
N ASP A 81 19.03 9.93 -15.41
CA ASP A 81 19.01 8.50 -15.12
C ASP A 81 17.86 8.14 -14.14
N LEU A 82 17.62 9.00 -13.14
CA LEU A 82 16.51 8.85 -12.19
C LEU A 82 15.13 9.06 -12.83
N LEU A 83 15.02 9.76 -13.96
CA LEU A 83 13.77 9.92 -14.70
C LEU A 83 13.54 8.80 -15.72
N ASP A 84 14.60 8.27 -16.32
CA ASP A 84 14.52 7.23 -17.36
C ASP A 84 14.05 5.88 -16.79
N GLU A 85 14.51 5.52 -15.60
CA GLU A 85 14.11 4.29 -14.92
C GLU A 85 12.59 4.22 -14.64
N PRO A 86 11.95 5.23 -14.00
CA PRO A 86 10.51 5.22 -13.77
C PRO A 86 9.69 5.33 -15.04
N MET A 87 10.13 6.06 -16.08
CA MET A 87 9.42 6.09 -17.36
C MET A 87 9.37 4.69 -17.99
N ARG A 88 10.51 4.00 -18.00
CA ARG A 88 10.62 2.64 -18.55
C ARG A 88 9.85 1.62 -17.71
N GLN A 89 9.85 1.74 -16.39
CA GLN A 89 9.02 0.92 -15.51
C GLN A 89 7.53 1.19 -15.72
N GLY A 90 7.12 2.45 -15.91
CA GLY A 90 5.75 2.85 -16.21
C GLY A 90 5.23 2.18 -17.49
N PHE A 91 6.00 2.21 -18.57
CA PHE A 91 5.63 1.52 -19.81
C PHE A 91 5.57 0.00 -19.65
N LYS A 92 6.57 -0.61 -19.00
CA LYS A 92 6.57 -2.07 -18.75
C LYS A 92 5.37 -2.51 -17.91
N ASN A 93 5.06 -1.78 -16.84
CA ASN A 93 3.92 -2.07 -15.97
C ASN A 93 2.59 -1.83 -16.69
N ALA A 94 2.48 -0.78 -17.52
CA ALA A 94 1.29 -0.53 -18.33
C ALA A 94 0.99 -1.71 -19.26
N PHE A 95 1.99 -2.25 -19.96
CA PHE A 95 1.80 -3.44 -20.79
C PHE A 95 1.50 -4.70 -19.96
N LEU A 96 2.20 -4.89 -18.84
CA LEU A 96 2.02 -6.05 -17.97
C LEU A 96 0.60 -6.12 -17.39
N VAL A 97 -0.03 -4.99 -17.11
CA VAL A 97 -1.40 -4.92 -16.58
C VAL A 97 -2.44 -4.97 -17.71
N SER A 98 -2.18 -4.31 -18.84
CA SER A 98 -3.19 -4.15 -19.91
C SER A 98 -3.41 -5.41 -20.74
N ILE A 99 -2.35 -6.15 -21.06
CA ILE A 99 -2.46 -7.34 -21.94
C ILE A 99 -3.28 -8.46 -21.27
N PRO A 100 -3.01 -8.88 -20.02
CA PRO A 100 -3.80 -9.92 -19.36
C PRO A 100 -5.26 -9.50 -19.14
N PHE A 101 -5.50 -8.23 -18.85
CA PHE A 101 -6.85 -7.69 -18.68
C PHE A 101 -7.66 -7.73 -19.99
N ALA A 102 -7.06 -7.33 -21.11
CA ALA A 102 -7.70 -7.41 -22.43
C ALA A 102 -8.00 -8.86 -22.81
N PHE A 103 -7.06 -9.77 -22.54
CA PHE A 103 -7.23 -11.19 -22.83
C PHE A 103 -8.34 -11.82 -21.99
N ALA A 104 -8.42 -11.48 -20.69
CA ALA A 104 -9.48 -11.94 -19.81
C ALA A 104 -10.87 -11.48 -20.27
N ASN A 105 -11.00 -10.22 -20.71
CA ASN A 105 -12.25 -9.70 -21.27
C ASN A 105 -12.63 -10.41 -22.57
N TYR A 106 -11.66 -10.65 -23.44
CA TYR A 106 -11.89 -11.35 -24.71
C TYR A 106 -12.42 -12.78 -24.51
N ILE A 107 -11.87 -13.52 -23.53
CA ILE A 107 -12.36 -14.86 -23.18
C ILE A 107 -13.84 -14.84 -22.76
N VAL A 108 -14.27 -13.83 -22.00
CA VAL A 108 -15.68 -13.71 -21.56
C VAL A 108 -16.61 -13.52 -22.75
N PHE A 109 -16.23 -12.69 -23.72
CA PHE A 109 -17.00 -12.53 -24.95
C PHE A 109 -17.05 -13.81 -25.78
N LEU A 110 -15.94 -14.55 -25.89
CA LEU A 110 -15.91 -15.84 -26.58
C LEU A 110 -16.84 -16.88 -25.94
N VAL A 111 -16.81 -17.00 -24.61
CA VAL A 111 -17.71 -17.91 -23.88
C VAL A 111 -19.18 -17.52 -24.10
N THR A 112 -19.48 -16.22 -24.12
CA THR A 112 -20.84 -15.72 -24.37
C THR A 112 -21.33 -16.07 -25.78
N VAL A 113 -20.48 -15.93 -26.79
CA VAL A 113 -20.80 -16.35 -28.17
C VAL A 113 -21.02 -17.85 -28.27
N LEU A 114 -20.19 -18.66 -27.60
CA LEU A 114 -20.33 -20.12 -27.56
C LEU A 114 -21.63 -20.56 -26.88
N VAL A 115 -22.00 -19.93 -25.78
CA VAL A 115 -23.27 -20.18 -25.07
C VAL A 115 -24.45 -19.86 -25.96
N PHE A 116 -24.39 -18.76 -26.71
CA PHE A 116 -25.48 -18.39 -27.63
C PHE A 116 -25.58 -19.35 -28.82
N TRP A 117 -24.45 -19.74 -29.41
CA TRP A 117 -24.41 -20.69 -30.51
C TRP A 117 -24.92 -22.08 -30.10
N TYR A 118 -24.43 -22.61 -28.98
CA TYR A 118 -24.84 -23.91 -28.47
C TYR A 118 -26.27 -23.87 -27.93
N GLY A 119 -26.64 -22.80 -27.20
CA GLY A 119 -27.99 -22.59 -26.68
C GLY A 119 -29.04 -22.52 -27.79
N SER A 120 -28.76 -21.81 -28.88
CA SER A 120 -29.64 -21.75 -30.05
C SER A 120 -29.83 -23.13 -30.70
N LYS A 121 -28.77 -23.94 -30.77
CA LYS A 121 -28.86 -25.33 -31.29
C LYS A 121 -29.76 -26.22 -30.42
N LEU A 122 -29.68 -26.11 -29.09
CA LEU A 122 -30.55 -26.86 -28.16
C LEU A 122 -32.01 -26.41 -28.21
N PHE A 123 -32.24 -25.11 -28.45
CA PHE A 123 -33.57 -24.57 -28.65
C PHE A 123 -34.23 -25.18 -29.90
N MET A 124 -33.50 -25.29 -31.01
CA MET A 124 -34.01 -25.92 -32.24
C MET A 124 -34.37 -27.40 -32.08
N ASN A 125 -33.69 -28.13 -31.18
CA ASN A 125 -33.97 -29.53 -30.90
C ASN A 125 -35.20 -29.74 -29.98
N ASN A 126 -35.89 -28.67 -29.54
CA ASN A 126 -37.01 -28.68 -28.59
C ASN A 126 -36.70 -29.31 -27.21
N GLU A 127 -35.42 -29.52 -26.87
CA GLU A 127 -35.01 -30.02 -25.55
C GLU A 127 -34.98 -28.90 -24.49
N TYR A 128 -34.77 -27.66 -24.92
CA TYR A 128 -34.68 -26.48 -24.05
C TYR A 128 -35.71 -25.41 -24.44
N ASP A 129 -36.45 -24.95 -23.43
CA ASP A 129 -37.29 -23.75 -23.54
C ASP A 129 -36.44 -22.48 -23.45
N LEU A 130 -36.90 -21.39 -24.09
CA LEU A 130 -36.21 -20.09 -24.16
C LEU A 130 -35.85 -19.57 -22.76
N LYS A 131 -36.72 -19.80 -21.78
CA LYS A 131 -36.49 -19.38 -20.39
C LYS A 131 -35.25 -20.04 -19.78
N LYS A 132 -35.04 -21.35 -19.99
CA LYS A 132 -33.88 -22.07 -19.46
C LYS A 132 -32.58 -21.61 -20.11
N MET A 133 -32.61 -21.35 -21.42
CA MET A 133 -31.46 -20.81 -22.16
C MET A 133 -31.08 -19.42 -21.63
N TYR A 134 -32.06 -18.54 -21.43
CA TYR A 134 -31.84 -17.20 -20.89
C TYR A 134 -31.29 -17.23 -19.45
N THR A 135 -31.77 -18.12 -18.59
CA THR A 135 -31.23 -18.27 -17.23
C THR A 135 -29.75 -18.66 -17.22
N VAL A 136 -29.34 -19.61 -18.07
CA VAL A 136 -27.92 -20.01 -18.18
C VAL A 136 -27.07 -18.85 -18.70
N TYR A 137 -27.57 -18.10 -19.70
CA TYR A 137 -26.90 -16.91 -20.23
C TYR A 137 -26.67 -15.83 -19.15
N VAL A 138 -27.72 -15.47 -18.41
CA VAL A 138 -27.64 -14.46 -17.34
C VAL A 138 -26.71 -14.92 -16.21
N ALA A 139 -26.75 -16.20 -15.83
CA ALA A 139 -25.88 -16.75 -14.80
C ALA A 139 -24.39 -16.67 -15.18
N ILE A 140 -24.05 -16.94 -16.44
CA ILE A 140 -22.66 -16.87 -16.95
C ILE A 140 -22.17 -15.42 -17.02
N ILE A 141 -23.03 -14.48 -17.42
CA ILE A 141 -22.69 -13.05 -17.45
C ILE A 141 -22.49 -12.52 -16.04
N ILE A 142 -23.44 -12.70 -15.13
CA ILE A 142 -23.31 -12.22 -13.74
C ILE A 142 -22.09 -12.89 -13.08
N GLY A 143 -21.91 -14.20 -13.25
CA GLY A 143 -20.76 -14.93 -12.74
C GLY A 143 -19.42 -14.44 -13.32
N SER A 144 -19.39 -13.97 -14.57
CA SER A 144 -18.18 -13.42 -15.18
C SER A 144 -17.83 -12.03 -14.68
N ASN A 145 -18.81 -11.22 -14.29
CA ASN A 145 -18.58 -9.84 -13.88
C ASN A 145 -18.20 -9.68 -12.42
N LEU A 146 -18.45 -10.70 -11.60
CA LEU A 146 -17.92 -10.79 -10.24
C LEU A 146 -16.38 -10.97 -10.20
N LYS A 147 -15.74 -11.36 -11.31
CA LYS A 147 -14.29 -11.62 -11.39
C LYS A 147 -13.44 -10.44 -10.93
N GLY A 148 -13.84 -9.22 -11.27
CA GLY A 148 -13.06 -8.04 -10.93
C GLY A 148 -13.05 -7.74 -9.43
N LEU A 149 -14.16 -7.99 -8.73
CA LEU A 149 -14.32 -7.65 -7.32
C LEU A 149 -13.37 -8.47 -6.42
N PHE A 150 -13.20 -9.76 -6.69
CA PHE A 150 -12.31 -10.62 -5.90
C PHE A 150 -10.83 -10.28 -6.05
N PHE A 151 -10.39 -9.92 -7.27
CA PHE A 151 -9.01 -9.52 -7.49
C PHE A 151 -8.71 -8.10 -6.97
N ALA A 152 -9.70 -7.21 -6.95
CA ALA A 152 -9.54 -5.87 -6.39
C ALA A 152 -9.29 -5.89 -4.87
N TYR A 153 -9.87 -6.85 -4.14
CA TYR A 153 -9.63 -7.01 -2.69
C TYR A 153 -8.36 -7.80 -2.34
N ALA A 154 -7.74 -8.50 -3.30
CA ALA A 154 -6.52 -9.26 -3.06
C ALA A 154 -5.37 -8.41 -2.47
N PRO A 155 -5.04 -7.21 -3.00
CA PRO A 155 -3.99 -6.38 -2.41
C PRO A 155 -4.34 -5.87 -1.01
N ASP A 156 -5.60 -5.54 -0.72
CA ASP A 156 -6.02 -5.12 0.62
C ASP A 156 -5.88 -6.25 1.64
N ILE A 157 -6.24 -7.47 1.27
CA ILE A 157 -6.04 -8.67 2.10
C ILE A 157 -4.54 -8.90 2.35
N ALA A 158 -3.70 -8.75 1.32
CA ALA A 158 -2.26 -8.89 1.46
C ALA A 158 -1.66 -7.80 2.37
N ASN A 159 -2.05 -6.53 2.17
CA ASN A 159 -1.62 -5.40 2.98
C ASN A 159 -2.03 -5.56 4.45
N ALA A 160 -3.25 -6.01 4.71
CA ALA A 160 -3.72 -6.32 6.05
C ALA A 160 -2.88 -7.43 6.71
N ALA A 161 -2.51 -8.47 5.95
CA ALA A 161 -1.63 -9.52 6.43
C ALA A 161 -0.21 -9.00 6.74
N PHE A 162 0.35 -8.10 5.91
CA PHE A 162 1.66 -7.47 6.17
C PHE A 162 1.65 -6.57 7.40
N ALA A 163 0.59 -5.77 7.58
CA ALA A 163 0.43 -4.91 8.75
C ALA A 163 0.30 -5.74 10.03
N SER A 164 -0.48 -6.83 9.98
CA SER A 164 -0.63 -7.75 11.11
C SER A 164 0.70 -8.41 11.50
N ASN A 165 1.51 -8.84 10.53
CA ASN A 165 2.85 -9.39 10.80
C ASN A 165 3.77 -8.36 11.46
N SER A 166 3.73 -7.10 11.03
CA SER A 166 4.49 -6.02 11.66
C SER A 166 4.08 -5.84 13.13
N ILE A 167 2.78 -5.79 13.41
CA ILE A 167 2.26 -5.70 14.78
C ILE A 167 2.69 -6.93 15.61
N MET A 168 2.59 -8.14 15.04
CA MET A 168 2.99 -9.37 15.71
C MET A 168 4.48 -9.35 16.04
N SER A 169 5.32 -8.90 15.11
CA SER A 169 6.76 -8.80 15.33
C SER A 169 7.14 -7.80 16.42
N LEU A 170 6.33 -6.77 16.64
CA LEU A 170 6.49 -5.81 17.74
C LEU A 170 6.04 -6.41 19.07
N LEU A 171 4.97 -7.22 19.08
CA LEU A 171 4.48 -7.93 20.28
C LEU A 171 5.45 -9.04 20.72
N GLU A 172 6.04 -9.76 19.76
CA GLU A 172 7.00 -10.83 20.00
C GLU A 172 8.42 -10.31 20.28
N ARG A 173 8.66 -9.01 20.09
CA ARG A 173 9.95 -8.40 20.37
C ARG A 173 10.22 -8.46 21.86
N VAL A 174 11.06 -9.41 22.27
CA VAL A 174 11.71 -9.37 23.58
C VAL A 174 12.59 -8.11 23.62
N PRO A 175 12.41 -7.21 24.61
CA PRO A 175 13.22 -6.01 24.71
C PRO A 175 14.68 -6.40 24.93
N LYS A 176 15.50 -6.17 23.91
CA LYS A 176 16.96 -6.34 23.97
C LYS A 176 17.58 -5.14 24.68
N ILE A 177 17.14 -4.87 25.91
CA ILE A 177 17.91 -4.03 26.83
C ILE A 177 19.07 -4.93 27.27
N ASP A 178 20.09 -4.99 26.43
CA ASP A 178 21.34 -5.64 26.78
C ASP A 178 22.16 -4.64 27.58
N THR A 179 22.01 -4.70 28.91
CA THR A 179 22.82 -3.92 29.83
C THR A 179 24.31 -4.28 29.71
N TRP A 180 24.69 -5.40 29.07
CA TRP A 180 26.00 -6.03 29.28
C TRP A 180 27.06 -5.84 28.19
N ARG A 181 26.86 -4.99 27.17
CA ARG A 181 27.69 -5.10 25.94
C ARG A 181 28.86 -4.14 25.75
N GLN A 182 28.99 -3.06 26.51
CA GLN A 182 30.26 -2.33 26.66
C GLN A 182 30.12 -1.25 27.73
N ASP A 183 30.94 -1.30 28.78
CA ASP A 183 30.99 -0.22 29.77
C ASP A 183 31.60 1.03 29.13
N VAL A 184 30.74 1.97 28.73
CA VAL A 184 31.16 3.28 28.19
C VAL A 184 31.71 4.18 29.30
N LEU A 185 31.21 4.02 30.52
CA LEU A 185 31.62 4.76 31.71
C LEU A 185 32.10 3.77 32.79
N GLN A 186 33.34 3.92 33.21
CA GLN A 186 33.95 3.07 34.25
C GLN A 186 34.18 3.92 35.51
N SER A 187 33.34 3.71 36.54
CA SER A 187 33.50 4.29 37.87
C SER A 187 33.77 5.82 37.90
N LEU A 188 32.96 6.60 37.18
CA LEU A 188 33.05 8.07 37.17
C LEU A 188 32.41 8.67 38.43
N ASN A 189 33.19 9.44 39.20
CA ASN A 189 32.69 10.26 40.31
C ASN A 189 32.84 11.74 39.93
N LEU A 190 31.73 12.47 39.86
CA LEU A 190 31.69 13.90 39.53
C LEU A 190 30.68 14.60 40.44
N GLU A 191 31.10 15.69 41.09
CA GLU A 191 30.26 16.56 41.91
C GLU A 191 30.28 17.97 41.32
N VAL A 192 29.10 18.53 41.03
CA VAL A 192 28.93 19.90 40.50
C VAL A 192 28.07 20.69 41.47
N LYS A 193 28.60 21.80 42.00
CA LYS A 193 27.89 22.63 42.98
C LYS A 193 26.85 23.52 42.31
N SER A 194 25.82 23.91 43.05
CA SER A 194 24.82 24.87 42.56
C SER A 194 25.48 26.19 42.14
N GLY A 195 25.19 26.65 40.92
CA GLY A 195 25.81 27.83 40.31
C GLY A 195 27.21 27.62 39.72
N GLN A 196 27.77 26.41 39.78
CA GLN A 196 29.07 26.09 39.16
C GLN A 196 28.89 25.70 37.70
N TYR A 197 29.71 26.29 36.83
CA TYR A 197 29.82 25.86 35.44
C TYR A 197 30.88 24.75 35.33
N ALA A 198 30.45 23.54 34.97
CA ALA A 198 31.32 22.40 34.71
C ALA A 198 31.33 22.07 33.20
N ALA A 199 32.50 21.76 32.65
CA ALA A 199 32.66 21.39 31.24
C ALA A 199 33.24 19.96 31.13
N LEU A 200 32.59 19.12 30.33
CA LEU A 200 33.04 17.76 30.00
C LEU A 200 33.84 17.79 28.69
N VAL A 201 35.15 17.57 28.76
CA VAL A 201 36.06 17.62 27.61
C VAL A 201 36.81 16.29 27.46
N GLY A 202 37.04 15.87 26.22
CA GLY A 202 37.80 14.65 25.92
C GLY A 202 37.68 14.23 24.45
N PRO A 203 38.49 13.26 23.99
CA PRO A 203 38.49 12.78 22.60
C PRO A 203 37.15 12.15 22.20
N SER A 204 36.86 12.10 20.90
CA SER A 204 35.61 11.48 20.39
C SER A 204 35.48 10.04 20.91
N GLY A 205 34.30 9.67 21.41
CA GLY A 205 34.04 8.33 21.97
C GLY A 205 34.24 8.15 23.48
N CYS A 206 34.74 9.13 24.22
CA CYS A 206 34.98 8.99 25.68
C CYS A 206 33.74 9.09 26.59
N GLY A 207 32.52 8.97 26.05
CA GLY A 207 31.28 8.93 26.85
C GLY A 207 30.65 10.28 27.25
N LYS A 208 31.12 11.42 26.73
CA LYS A 208 30.55 12.77 27.04
C LYS A 208 29.05 12.87 26.74
N SER A 209 28.64 12.55 25.51
CA SER A 209 27.23 12.56 25.11
C SER A 209 26.42 11.52 25.87
N THR A 210 27.04 10.39 26.24
CA THR A 210 26.43 9.34 27.05
C THR A 210 26.10 9.82 28.47
N ILE A 211 26.98 10.62 29.10
CA ILE A 211 26.71 11.25 30.42
C ILE A 211 25.52 12.21 30.32
N MET A 212 25.47 13.03 29.26
CA MET A 212 24.33 13.93 29.05
C MET A 212 23.01 13.14 28.93
N SER A 213 23.00 12.07 28.13
CA SER A 213 21.83 11.21 27.98
C SER A 213 21.43 10.45 29.26
N LEU A 214 22.37 10.17 30.17
CA LEU A 214 22.06 9.60 31.50
C LEU A 214 21.41 10.63 32.43
N ILE A 215 21.90 11.88 32.44
CA ILE A 215 21.31 12.99 33.20
C ILE A 215 19.90 13.31 32.68
N GLU A 216 19.70 13.26 31.36
CA GLU A 216 18.39 13.42 30.70
C GLU A 216 17.47 12.20 30.86
N ARG A 217 17.93 11.14 31.54
CA ARG A 217 17.18 9.89 31.81
C ARG A 217 16.77 9.11 30.56
N PHE A 218 17.50 9.28 29.44
CA PHE A 218 17.31 8.44 28.25
C PHE A 218 17.86 7.01 28.43
N TYR A 219 18.73 6.79 29.41
CA TYR A 219 19.28 5.48 29.77
C TYR A 219 19.16 5.23 31.28
N GLN A 220 18.97 3.97 31.68
CA GLN A 220 19.07 3.53 33.07
C GLN A 220 20.52 3.14 33.40
N MET A 221 20.97 3.43 34.62
CA MET A 221 22.29 3.01 35.07
C MET A 221 22.32 1.53 35.42
N MET A 222 23.46 0.90 35.17
CA MET A 222 23.73 -0.47 35.59
C MET A 222 24.13 -0.56 37.06
N ASN A 223 25.00 0.36 37.52
CA ASN A 223 25.52 0.42 38.88
C ASN A 223 25.80 1.89 39.24
N GLY A 224 25.56 2.27 40.49
CA GLY A 224 25.71 3.65 40.98
C GLY A 224 24.38 4.42 41.01
N THR A 225 24.45 5.70 41.38
CA THR A 225 23.30 6.60 41.51
C THR A 225 23.66 8.00 41.05
N ILE A 226 22.74 8.68 40.37
CA ILE A 226 22.86 10.09 40.00
C ILE A 226 21.83 10.86 40.81
N THR A 227 22.29 11.84 41.57
CA THR A 227 21.45 12.68 42.43
C THR A 227 21.48 14.12 41.95
N ILE A 228 20.30 14.74 41.83
CA ILE A 228 20.14 16.19 41.59
C ILE A 228 19.37 16.73 42.79
N ASP A 229 19.92 17.75 43.47
CA ASP A 229 19.31 18.36 44.66
C ASP A 229 18.85 17.34 45.71
N GLU A 230 19.72 16.35 46.00
CA GLU A 230 19.48 15.22 46.92
C GLU A 230 18.39 14.22 46.49
N MET A 231 17.77 14.39 45.33
CA MET A 231 16.82 13.43 44.75
C MET A 231 17.50 12.49 43.77
N ILE A 232 17.20 11.18 43.87
CA ILE A 232 17.69 10.16 42.93
C ILE A 232 16.96 10.31 41.59
N VAL A 233 17.72 10.54 40.52
CA VAL A 233 17.18 10.74 39.17
C VAL A 233 17.32 9.49 38.31
N ALA A 234 18.38 8.72 38.53
CA ALA A 234 18.66 7.44 37.89
C ALA A 234 19.52 6.56 38.80
#